data_AF-A0A2E7K304-F1
#
_entry.id   AF-A0A2E7K304-F1
#
_cell.length_a   1.000
_cell.length_b   1.000
_cell.length_c   1.000
_cell.angle_alpha   90.00
_cell.angle_beta   90.00
_cell.angle_gamma   90.00
#
_symmetry.space_group_name_H-M   'P 1'
#
loop_
_entity.id
_entity.type
_entity.pdbx_description
1 polymer ?
#
loop_
_entity_poly.entity_id
_entity_poly.type
_entity_poly.pdbx_seq_one_letter_code
_entity_poly.pdbx_strand_id
1 'polypeptide(L)' 'MAVPKRKTTPSKRGMRRAHKKVAKVNAVENATTGEFHRPHHVSPDGYYNGRQVTTETVNH' A
#
# COMPACT_ATOMS: atom_id res chain seq x y z
N MET A 1 -39.13 -1.34 -10.43
CA MET A 1 -37.83 -1.11 -9.75
C MET A 1 -37.80 -1.89 -8.45
N ALA A 2 -36.67 -2.51 -8.10
CA ALA A 2 -36.52 -3.17 -6.81
C ALA A 2 -36.14 -2.14 -5.74
N VAL A 3 -36.92 -2.07 -4.66
CA VAL A 3 -36.66 -1.19 -3.52
C VAL A 3 -36.43 -2.00 -2.25
N PRO A 4 -35.54 -1.58 -1.35
CA PRO A 4 -35.36 -2.26 -0.07
C PRO A 4 -36.64 -2.14 0.76
N LYS A 5 -37.21 -3.26 1.20
CA LYS A 5 -38.41 -3.28 2.05
C LYS A 5 -38.17 -2.69 3.45
N ARG A 6 -36.93 -2.77 3.96
CA ARG A 6 -36.54 -2.32 5.31
C ARG A 6 -35.12 -1.77 5.32
N LYS A 7 -34.83 -0.92 6.32
CA LYS A 7 -33.47 -0.43 6.59
C LYS A 7 -32.57 -1.58 7.01
N THR A 8 -31.37 -1.66 6.42
CA THR A 8 -30.34 -2.61 6.87
C THR A 8 -29.80 -2.20 8.24
N THR A 9 -29.74 -3.14 9.18
CA THR A 9 -29.22 -2.89 10.52
C THR A 9 -27.74 -2.48 10.49
N PRO A 10 -27.25 -1.67 11.46
CA PRO A 10 -25.84 -1.27 11.54
C PRO A 10 -24.91 -2.48 11.62
N SER A 11 -25.29 -3.52 12.37
CA SER A 11 -24.55 -4.77 12.52
C SER A 11 -24.38 -5.50 11.17
N LYS A 12 -25.47 -5.72 10.41
CA LYS A 12 -25.41 -6.36 9.07
C LYS A 12 -24.60 -5.53 8.08
N ARG A 13 -24.68 -4.19 8.14
CA ARG A 13 -23.85 -3.28 7.33
C ARG A 13 -22.37 -3.38 7.71
N GLY A 14 -22.06 -3.46 9.00
CA GLY A 14 -20.71 -3.61 9.54
C GLY A 14 -20.06 -4.92 9.08
N MET A 15 -20.74 -6.05 9.27
CA MET A 15 -20.27 -7.36 8.80
C MET A 15 -20.02 -7.37 7.28
N ARG A 16 -20.94 -6.79 6.49
CA ARG A 16 -20.74 -6.67 5.03
C ARG A 16 -19.51 -5.83 4.66
N ARG A 17 -19.13 -4.84 5.48
CA ARG A 17 -17.95 -3.99 5.27
C ARG A 17 -16.68 -4.54 5.93
N ALA A 18 -16.76 -5.61 6.72
CA ALA A 18 -15.63 -6.12 7.51
C ALA A 18 -14.42 -6.51 6.65
N HIS A 19 -14.66 -6.99 5.42
CA HIS A 19 -13.60 -7.36 4.49
C HIS A 19 -13.17 -6.22 3.55
N LYS A 20 -13.81 -5.06 3.60
CA LYS A 20 -13.49 -3.89 2.75
C LYS A 20 -12.40 -3.03 3.38
N LYS A 21 -11.24 -3.64 3.68
CA LYS A 21 -10.06 -2.93 4.19
C LYS A 21 -9.01 -2.79 3.08
N VAL A 22 -8.29 -1.68 3.07
CA VAL A 22 -7.12 -1.50 2.21
C VAL A 22 -5.94 -2.21 2.87
N ALA A 23 -5.19 -2.99 2.09
CA ALA A 23 -3.98 -3.64 2.58
C ALA A 23 -2.87 -2.62 2.78
N LYS A 24 -2.17 -2.68 3.92
CA LYS A 24 -0.96 -1.88 4.13
C LYS A 24 0.17 -2.46 3.28
N VAL A 25 0.99 -1.56 2.75
CA VAL A 25 2.22 -1.91 2.05
C VAL A 25 3.35 -1.92 3.06
N ASN A 26 4.25 -2.90 2.95
CA ASN A 26 5.46 -2.93 3.75
C ASN A 26 6.45 -1.89 3.23
N ALA A 27 7.00 -1.08 4.13
CA ALA A 27 8.08 -0.14 3.85
C ALA A 27 9.31 -0.59 4.65
N VAL A 28 10.45 -0.70 3.98
CA VAL A 28 11.73 -1.10 4.55
C VAL A 28 12.71 0.04 4.32
N GLU A 29 13.58 0.28 5.30
CA GLU A 29 14.63 1.28 5.19
C GLU A 29 15.78 0.75 4.33
N ASN A 30 16.30 1.59 3.43
CA ASN A 30 17.50 1.28 2.67
C ASN A 30 18.74 1.52 3.55
N ALA A 31 19.58 0.50 3.72
CA ALA A 31 20.78 0.59 4.56
C ALA A 31 21.83 1.62 4.10
N THR A 32 21.78 2.05 2.83
CA THR A 32 22.77 2.98 2.26
C THR A 32 22.31 4.43 2.28
N THR A 33 21.04 4.70 2.00
CA THR A 33 20.51 6.07 1.91
C THR A 33 19.56 6.44 3.06
N GLY A 34 19.10 5.47 3.84
CA GLY A 34 18.13 5.67 4.92
C GLY A 34 16.69 5.91 4.41
N GLU A 35 16.46 5.86 3.09
CA GLU A 35 15.12 6.05 2.53
C GLU A 35 14.22 4.81 2.62
N PHE A 36 12.91 5.03 2.69
CA PHE A 36 11.92 3.97 2.67
C PHE A 36 11.62 3.49 1.25
N HIS A 37 11.69 2.18 1.05
CA HIS A 37 11.36 1.51 -0.20
C HIS A 37 10.47 0.30 0.07
N ARG A 38 9.82 -0.19 -0.99
CA ARG A 38 9.11 -1.48 -0.93
C ARG A 38 10.14 -2.62 -0.94
N PRO A 39 9.94 -3.72 -0.17
CA PRO A 39 10.78 -4.90 -0.26
C PRO A 39 10.92 -5.37 -1.71
N HIS A 40 12.14 -5.68 -2.16
CA HIS A 40 12.45 -6.13 -3.52
C HIS A 40 12.23 -5.09 -4.63
N HIS A 41 12.04 -3.82 -4.30
CA HIS A 41 12.02 -2.72 -5.28
C HIS A 41 13.28 -1.85 -5.12
N VAL A 42 13.62 -1.12 -6.19
CA VAL A 42 14.65 -0.07 -6.14
C VAL A 42 14.12 1.09 -5.30
N SER A 43 14.99 1.68 -4.47
CA SER A 43 14.70 2.90 -3.71
C SER A 43 14.43 4.07 -4.65
N PRO A 44 13.65 5.10 -4.24
CA PRO A 44 13.48 6.34 -5.00
C PRO A 44 14.80 6.96 -5.46
N ASP A 45 15.82 6.93 -4.59
CA ASP A 45 17.20 7.37 -4.85
C ASP A 45 17.95 6.56 -5.94
N GLY A 46 17.34 5.52 -6.50
CA GLY A 46 17.98 4.67 -7.51
C GLY A 46 18.89 3.58 -6.94
N TYR A 47 18.85 3.33 -5.62
CA TYR A 47 19.67 2.31 -4.95
C TYR A 47 18.90 1.00 -4.72
N TYR A 48 19.58 -0.14 -4.92
CA TYR A 48 19.10 -1.46 -4.50
C TYR A 48 20.26 -2.28 -3.97
N ASN A 49 20.10 -2.85 -2.76
CA ASN A 49 21.12 -3.67 -2.11
C ASN A 49 22.52 -3.00 -2.07
N GLY A 50 22.54 -1.70 -1.73
CA GLY A 50 23.76 -0.89 -1.62
C GLY A 50 24.45 -0.52 -2.92
N ARG A 51 23.86 -0.84 -4.08
CA ARG A 51 24.37 -0.45 -5.40
C ARG A 51 23.44 0.57 -6.04
N GLN A 52 24.03 1.57 -6.68
CA GLN A 52 23.29 2.50 -7.52
C GLN A 52 22.93 1.78 -8.83
N VAL A 53 21.63 1.56 -9.04
CA VAL A 53 21.07 0.88 -10.23
C VAL A 53 20.61 1.91 -11.26
N THR A 54 20.14 3.06 -10.80
CA THR A 54 19.69 4.16 -11.64
C THR A 54 20.38 5.45 -11.22
N THR A 55 20.86 6.24 -12.19
CA THR A 55 21.42 7.58 -11.96
C THR A 55 20.34 8.66 -11.84
N GLU A 56 19.12 8.34 -12.30
CA GLU A 56 17.96 9.21 -12.21
C GLU A 56 17.10 8.82 -11.00
N THR A 57 16.50 9.81 -10.35
CA THR A 57 15.52 9.61 -9.29
C THR A 57 14.30 8.92 -9.89
N VAL A 58 14.07 7.66 -9.55
CA VAL A 58 12.95 6.90 -10.10
C VAL A 58 11.71 7.24 -9.27
N ASN A 59 10.97 8.28 -9.64
CA ASN A 59 9.58 8.48 -9.20
C ASN A 59 8.78 9.47 -10.09
N HIS A 60 7.80 8.92 -10.81
CA HIS A 60 6.44 9.45 -10.90
C HIS A 60 5.46 8.31 -10.61
#